data_AF-A0A383W1C7-F1
#
_entry.id   AF-A0A383W1C7-F1
#
_cell.length_a   1.000
_cell.length_b   1.000
_cell.length_c   1.000
_cell.angle_alpha   90.00
_cell.angle_beta   90.00
_cell.angle_gamma   90.00
#
_symmetry.space_group_name_H-M   'P 1'
#
loop_
_entity.id
_entity.type
_entity.pdbx_description
1 polymer ?
#
loop_
_entity_poly.entity_id
_entity_poly.type
_entity_poly.pdbx_seq_one_letter_code
_entity_poly.pdbx_strand_id
1 'polypeptide(L)'
;MAVQYGSSSSMRPANLGQAADQDPAQQQQGTDSVAEDPLEQQQQQQRASQHVEGVVADVLSFCRVVAAAVPLPEVCNNPSCQCLHGISEAAAAVKMCAGCGTRYCCLQCQQVHWRVHRRACMRLRLQAGSS
;
A
#
# COMPACT_ATOMS: atom_id res chain seq x y z
N MET A 1 -23.50 45.76 -6.94
CA MET A 1 -24.17 45.83 -5.62
C MET A 1 -24.35 44.41 -5.12
N ALA A 2 -24.09 43.99 -3.90
CA ALA A 2 -23.24 44.41 -2.78
C ALA A 2 -23.21 43.15 -1.88
N VAL A 3 -22.04 42.73 -1.42
CA VAL A 3 -21.89 41.55 -0.55
C VAL A 3 -22.35 41.96 0.85
N GLN A 4 -23.39 41.30 1.38
CA GLN A 4 -23.89 41.57 2.73
C GLN A 4 -23.22 40.63 3.74
N TYR A 5 -22.43 41.23 4.63
CA TYR A 5 -22.00 40.62 5.90
C TYR A 5 -23.12 40.76 6.93
N GLY A 6 -23.39 39.70 7.68
CA GLY A 6 -24.34 39.69 8.78
C GLY A 6 -23.82 38.85 9.93
N SER A 7 -23.21 39.52 10.91
CA SER A 7 -22.85 39.00 12.22
C SER A 7 -24.09 38.72 13.08
N SER A 8 -24.03 37.70 13.94
CA SER A 8 -24.91 37.59 15.10
C SER A 8 -24.20 36.83 16.23
N SER A 9 -23.85 37.58 17.28
CA SER A 9 -23.39 37.10 18.58
C SER A 9 -24.56 36.56 19.41
N SER A 10 -24.36 35.51 20.22
CA SER A 10 -25.03 35.42 21.52
C SER A 10 -24.35 34.45 22.51
N MET A 11 -23.71 35.06 23.50
CA MET A 11 -23.64 34.77 24.95
C MET A 11 -23.31 33.37 25.53
N ARG A 12 -22.39 33.41 26.52
CA ARG A 12 -21.92 32.37 27.46
C ARG A 12 -22.92 32.18 28.62
N PRO A 13 -22.82 31.15 29.51
CA PRO A 13 -21.80 31.17 30.58
C PRO A 13 -21.25 29.82 31.10
N ALA A 14 -20.11 29.99 31.78
CA ALA A 14 -19.48 29.28 32.91
C ALA A 14 -19.79 27.80 33.24
N ASN A 15 -18.71 27.00 33.32
CA ASN A 15 -18.44 26.21 34.53
C ASN A 15 -16.91 26.04 34.68
N LEU A 16 -16.30 26.78 35.61
CA LEU A 16 -14.93 26.58 36.07
C LEU A 16 -15.04 25.96 37.47
N GLY A 17 -15.29 24.66 37.48
CA GLY A 17 -15.24 23.79 38.64
C GLY A 17 -13.82 23.29 38.87
N GLN A 18 -13.36 23.48 40.09
CA GLN A 18 -12.04 23.20 40.64
C GLN A 18 -11.63 21.71 40.58
N ALA A 19 -10.31 21.47 40.57
CA ALA A 19 -9.56 20.68 41.58
C ALA A 19 -8.55 19.67 41.00
N ALA A 20 -7.53 19.41 41.83
CA ALA A 20 -6.38 18.50 41.69
C ALA A 20 -5.23 19.09 40.85
N ASP A 21 -4.16 19.65 41.43
CA ASP A 21 -3.27 19.10 42.47
C ASP A 21 -2.74 17.71 42.08
N GLN A 22 -1.58 17.70 41.42
CA GLN A 22 -0.61 16.59 41.37
C GLN A 22 0.64 17.00 40.57
N ASP A 23 1.67 17.44 41.28
CA ASP A 23 3.08 17.09 41.01
C ASP A 23 3.59 16.57 42.35
N PRO A 24 4.03 15.29 42.43
CA PRO A 24 5.47 15.06 42.29
C PRO A 24 5.87 13.70 41.70
N ALA A 25 7.15 13.64 41.36
CA ALA A 25 7.95 12.45 41.11
C ALA A 25 7.81 11.86 39.69
N GLN A 26 8.55 12.47 38.77
CA GLN A 26 9.26 11.71 37.73
C GLN A 26 10.13 10.65 38.40
N GLN A 27 9.55 9.49 38.63
CA GLN A 27 10.26 8.30 39.05
C GLN A 27 11.06 7.83 37.83
N GLN A 28 12.36 8.07 37.90
CA GLN A 28 13.36 7.53 36.99
C GLN A 28 13.21 6.01 36.94
N GLN A 29 12.55 5.51 35.90
CA GLN A 29 12.67 4.11 35.53
C GLN A 29 14.04 3.97 34.88
N GLY A 30 14.96 3.40 35.64
CA GLY A 30 16.17 2.81 35.10
C GLY A 30 15.77 1.90 33.96
N THR A 31 16.25 2.22 32.76
CA THR A 31 16.33 1.22 31.70
C THR A 31 17.45 0.28 32.09
N ASP A 32 17.16 -0.60 33.05
CA ASP A 32 17.92 -1.82 33.23
C ASP A 32 17.93 -2.48 31.86
N SER A 33 19.09 -2.43 31.21
CA SER A 33 19.39 -3.17 30.01
C SER A 33 19.40 -4.63 30.43
N VAL A 34 18.21 -5.21 30.56
CA VAL A 34 18.04 -6.66 30.57
C VAL A 34 18.59 -7.10 29.24
N ALA A 35 19.77 -7.71 29.27
CA ALA A 35 20.28 -8.45 28.12
C ALA A 35 19.22 -9.52 27.82
N GLU A 36 18.37 -9.26 26.83
CA GLU A 36 17.30 -10.18 26.44
C GLU A 36 17.93 -11.54 26.13
N ASP A 37 17.36 -12.61 26.69
CA ASP A 37 17.87 -13.96 26.47
C ASP A 37 17.87 -14.24 24.95
N PRO A 38 19.01 -14.64 24.36
CA PRO A 38 19.10 -14.94 22.93
C PRO A 38 18.03 -15.92 22.43
N LEU A 39 17.54 -16.84 23.27
CA LEU A 39 16.46 -17.76 22.94
C LEU A 39 15.09 -17.07 22.89
N GLU A 40 14.80 -16.14 23.81
CA GLU A 40 13.57 -15.35 23.80
C GLU A 40 13.55 -14.40 22.59
N GLN A 41 14.70 -13.78 22.30
CA GLN A 41 14.86 -12.93 21.12
C GLN A 41 14.66 -13.73 19.82
N GLN A 42 15.22 -14.95 19.75
CA GLN A 42 15.04 -15.85 18.61
C GLN A 42 13.57 -16.29 18.46
N GLN A 43 12.89 -16.61 19.56
CA GLN A 43 11.48 -17.01 19.54
C GLN A 43 10.55 -15.86 19.15
N GLN A 44 10.86 -14.63 19.59
CA GLN A 44 10.11 -13.44 19.19
C GLN A 44 10.29 -13.14 17.70
N GLN A 45 11.51 -13.29 17.17
CA GLN A 45 11.78 -13.14 15.74
C GLN A 45 11.02 -14.19 14.91
N GLN A 46 10.96 -15.45 15.38
CA GLN A 46 10.20 -16.51 14.72
C GLN A 46 8.70 -16.20 14.68
N ARG A 47 8.12 -15.75 15.80
CA ARG A 47 6.69 -15.35 15.85
C ARG A 47 6.39 -14.18 14.93
N ALA A 48 7.28 -13.18 14.88
CA ALA A 48 7.12 -12.05 13.96
C ALA A 48 7.16 -12.50 12.49
N SER A 49 8.10 -13.38 12.12
CA SER A 49 8.17 -13.94 10.76
C SER A 49 6.90 -14.72 10.38
N GLN A 50 6.43 -15.60 11.28
CA GLN A 50 5.19 -16.36 11.07
C GLN A 50 3.98 -15.44 10.89
N HIS A 51 3.91 -14.36 11.67
CA HIS A 51 2.85 -13.37 11.54
C HIS A 51 2.90 -12.65 10.18
N VAL A 52 4.09 -12.24 9.72
CA VAL A 52 4.25 -11.62 8.39
C VAL A 52 3.87 -12.59 7.28
N GLU A 53 4.27 -13.86 7.37
CA GLU A 53 3.89 -14.89 6.40
C GLU A 53 2.36 -15.09 6.36
N GLY A 54 1.71 -15.13 7.52
CA GLY A 54 0.25 -15.19 7.62
C GLY A 54 -0.43 -14.00 6.95
N VAL A 55 0.01 -12.78 7.23
CA VAL A 55 -0.52 -11.56 6.60
C VAL A 55 -0.35 -11.59 5.08
N VAL A 56 0.82 -12.02 4.58
CA VAL A 56 1.06 -12.15 3.14
C VAL A 56 0.13 -13.18 2.52
N ALA A 57 -0.09 -14.32 3.17
CA ALA A 57 -1.01 -15.35 2.69
C ALA A 57 -2.45 -14.81 2.60
N ASP A 58 -2.91 -14.08 3.61
CA ASP A 58 -4.25 -13.48 3.65
C ASP A 58 -4.45 -12.44 2.55
N VAL A 59 -3.47 -11.56 2.34
CA VAL A 59 -3.50 -10.57 1.24
C VAL A 59 -3.56 -11.26 -0.12
N LEU A 60 -2.77 -12.30 -0.34
CA LEU A 60 -2.79 -13.05 -1.61
C LEU A 60 -4.12 -13.79 -1.82
N SER A 61 -4.71 -14.32 -0.75
CA SER A 61 -6.03 -14.94 -0.80
C SER A 61 -7.10 -13.92 -1.20
N PHE A 62 -7.13 -12.77 -0.53
CA PHE A 62 -8.03 -11.67 -0.83
C PHE A 62 -7.89 -11.19 -2.28
N CYS A 63 -6.66 -10.93 -2.73
CA CYS A 63 -6.38 -10.51 -4.11
C CYS A 63 -6.90 -11.52 -5.13
N ARG A 64 -6.79 -12.83 -4.87
CA ARG A 64 -7.32 -13.87 -5.76
C ARG A 64 -8.84 -13.85 -5.85
N VAL A 65 -9.52 -13.72 -4.71
CA VAL A 65 -10.99 -13.63 -4.67
C VAL A 65 -11.48 -12.39 -5.43
N VAL A 66 -10.85 -11.23 -5.19
CA VAL A 66 -11.20 -9.98 -5.88
C VAL A 66 -10.96 -10.10 -7.40
N ALA A 67 -9.81 -10.64 -7.82
CA ALA A 67 -9.49 -10.82 -9.23
C ALA A 67 -10.41 -11.83 -9.94
N ALA A 68 -10.97 -12.80 -9.21
CA ALA A 68 -11.95 -13.75 -9.77
C ALA A 68 -13.36 -13.15 -9.85
N ALA A 69 -13.74 -12.29 -8.91
CA ALA A 69 -15.06 -11.67 -8.84
C ALA A 69 -15.21 -10.45 -9.76
N VAL A 70 -14.11 -9.76 -10.06
CA VAL A 70 -14.09 -8.57 -10.92
C VAL A 70 -13.28 -8.90 -12.16
N PRO A 71 -13.86 -8.85 -13.39
CA PRO A 71 -13.06 -8.92 -14.60
C PRO A 71 -12.14 -7.70 -14.62
N LEU A 72 -10.89 -7.89 -14.19
CA LEU A 72 -9.89 -6.85 -14.23
C LEU A 72 -9.67 -6.51 -15.71
N PRO A 73 -9.94 -5.26 -16.15
CA PRO A 73 -9.69 -4.90 -17.53
C PRO A 73 -8.22 -5.17 -17.84
N GLU A 74 -7.96 -5.76 -19.01
CA GLU A 74 -6.60 -5.92 -19.52
C GLU A 74 -6.06 -4.53 -19.87
N VAL A 75 -5.57 -3.81 -18.86
CA VAL A 75 -5.09 -2.43 -19.01
C VAL A 75 -3.66 -2.39 -19.53
N CYS A 76 -3.30 -1.27 -20.15
CA CYS A 76 -1.93 -1.01 -20.54
C CYS A 76 -1.04 -0.89 -19.29
N ASN A 77 0.06 -1.63 -19.22
CA ASN A 77 1.00 -1.56 -18.09
C ASN A 77 1.94 -0.35 -18.12
N ASN A 78 1.78 0.57 -19.07
CA ASN A 78 2.51 1.85 -19.03
C ASN A 78 1.72 2.85 -18.15
N PRO A 79 2.20 3.20 -16.94
CA PRO A 79 1.48 4.09 -16.04
C PRO A 79 1.36 5.53 -16.57
N SER A 80 2.19 5.91 -17.55
CA SER A 80 2.11 7.20 -18.23
C SER A 80 1.24 7.17 -19.49
N CYS A 81 0.57 6.05 -19.77
CA CYS A 81 -0.32 5.95 -20.92
C CYS A 81 -1.50 6.91 -20.73
N GLN A 82 -1.75 7.78 -21.72
CA GLN A 82 -2.88 8.70 -21.73
C GLN A 82 -4.07 8.17 -22.56
N CYS A 83 -3.92 6.98 -23.15
CA CYS A 83 -4.97 6.32 -23.93
C CYS A 83 -6.06 5.68 -23.03
N LEU A 84 -6.22 6.13 -21.78
CA LEU A 84 -7.11 5.61 -20.74
C LEU A 84 -8.61 5.88 -20.98
N HIS A 85 -9.06 5.92 -22.24
CA HIS A 85 -10.46 6.22 -22.58
C HIS A 85 -11.27 4.92 -22.73
N GLY A 86 -11.56 4.29 -21.59
CA GLY A 86 -12.66 3.33 -21.44
C GLY A 86 -12.41 1.90 -21.94
N ILE A 87 -13.51 1.20 -22.24
CA ILE A 87 -13.60 -0.22 -22.65
C ILE A 87 -12.62 -0.57 -23.80
N SER A 88 -12.22 0.45 -24.56
CA SER A 88 -11.13 0.46 -25.55
C SER A 88 -9.79 -0.10 -25.05
N GLU A 89 -9.46 -0.01 -23.75
CA GLU A 89 -8.17 -0.49 -23.21
C GLU A 89 -8.04 -2.01 -23.24
N ALA A 90 -9.08 -2.72 -22.82
CA ALA A 90 -9.11 -4.18 -22.86
C ALA A 90 -9.06 -4.70 -24.30
N ALA A 91 -9.65 -3.96 -25.24
CA ALA A 91 -9.55 -4.24 -26.67
C ALA A 91 -8.19 -3.83 -27.28
N ALA A 92 -7.51 -2.82 -26.72
CA ALA A 92 -6.25 -2.29 -27.24
C ALA A 92 -5.01 -3.03 -26.71
N ALA A 93 -5.10 -3.74 -25.59
CA ALA A 93 -4.01 -4.51 -24.99
C ALA A 93 -3.63 -5.79 -25.77
N VAL A 94 -3.43 -5.63 -27.09
CA VAL A 94 -3.09 -6.70 -28.04
C VAL A 94 -1.62 -7.10 -28.04
N LYS A 95 -0.74 -6.33 -27.37
CA LYS A 95 0.69 -6.63 -27.34
C LYS A 95 1.11 -7.14 -25.97
N MET A 96 1.61 -8.37 -25.94
CA MET A 96 2.21 -8.98 -24.76
C MET A 96 3.73 -8.91 -24.84
N CYS A 97 4.36 -8.66 -23.70
CA CYS A 97 5.79 -8.91 -23.55
C CYS A 97 6.06 -10.40 -23.70
N ALA A 98 6.86 -10.79 -24.70
CA ALA A 98 7.24 -12.20 -24.92
C ALA A 98 8.00 -12.84 -23.75
N GLY A 99 8.52 -12.04 -22.82
CA GLY A 99 9.20 -12.54 -21.63
C GLY A 99 8.26 -12.95 -20.50
N CYS A 100 7.34 -12.08 -20.12
CA CYS A 100 6.56 -12.22 -18.89
C CYS A 100 5.05 -12.05 -19.08
N GLY A 101 4.58 -11.90 -20.32
CA GLY A 101 3.15 -11.78 -20.64
C GLY A 101 2.53 -10.42 -20.32
N THR A 102 3.25 -9.48 -19.69
CA THR A 102 2.73 -8.14 -19.39
C THR A 102 2.19 -7.45 -20.63
N ARG A 103 0.98 -6.89 -20.53
CA ARG A 103 0.23 -6.31 -21.64
C ARG A 103 0.42 -4.82 -21.81
N TYR A 104 0.46 -4.38 -23.06
CA TYR A 104 0.55 -2.98 -23.48
C TYR A 104 -0.40 -2.72 -24.63
N CYS A 105 -0.92 -1.49 -24.73
CA CYS A 105 -1.77 -1.10 -25.86
C CYS A 105 -0.99 -0.99 -27.18
N CYS A 106 0.32 -0.72 -27.11
CA CYS A 106 1.20 -0.60 -28.26
C CYS A 106 2.66 -0.83 -27.88
N LEU A 107 3.50 -1.04 -28.90
CA LEU A 107 4.95 -1.21 -28.72
C LEU A 107 5.59 0.03 -28.09
N GLN A 108 5.11 1.24 -28.40
CA GLN A 108 5.64 2.48 -27.82
C GLN A 108 5.46 2.52 -26.31
N CYS A 109 4.30 2.13 -25.79
CA CYS A 109 4.04 2.04 -24.36
C CYS A 109 4.96 1.03 -23.68
N GLN A 110 5.23 -0.11 -24.33
CA GLN A 110 6.19 -1.09 -23.85
C GLN A 110 7.60 -0.50 -23.77
N GLN A 111 8.05 0.21 -24.80
CA GLN A 111 9.38 0.80 -24.87
C GLN A 111 9.58 1.90 -23.83
N VAL A 112 8.60 2.79 -23.65
CA VAL A 112 8.64 3.85 -22.62
C VAL A 112 8.74 3.23 -21.22
N HIS A 113 7.95 2.19 -20.95
CA HIS A 113 7.96 1.52 -19.66
C HIS A 113 9.18 0.59 -19.46
N TRP A 114 9.94 0.27 -20.51
CA TRP A 114 10.99 -0.76 -20.48
C TRP A 114 12.03 -0.54 -19.38
N ARG A 115 12.44 0.70 -19.13
CA ARG A 115 13.48 1.01 -18.12
C ARG A 115 13.09 0.53 -16.72
N VAL A 116 11.81 0.64 -16.37
CA VAL A 116 11.26 0.20 -15.08
C VAL A 116 10.92 -1.30 -15.14
N HIS A 117 10.30 -1.73 -16.23
CA HIS A 117 9.83 -3.10 -16.42
C HIS A 117 10.94 -4.16 -16.50
N ARG A 118 12.09 -3.85 -17.12
CA ARG A 118 13.13 -4.83 -17.49
C ARG A 118 13.57 -5.72 -16.35
N ARG A 119 13.82 -5.15 -15.15
CA ARG A 119 14.29 -5.91 -13.98
C ARG A 119 13.25 -6.92 -13.49
N ALA A 120 11.99 -6.52 -13.43
CA ALA A 120 10.89 -7.40 -13.07
C ALA A 120 10.67 -8.48 -14.15
N CYS A 121 10.68 -8.08 -15.42
CA CYS A 121 10.55 -8.98 -16.57
C CYS A 121 11.59 -10.11 -16.55
N MET A 122 12.86 -9.80 -16.26
CA MET A 122 13.92 -10.79 -16.15
C MET A 122 13.69 -11.80 -15.03
N ARG A 123 13.24 -11.36 -13.84
CA ARG A 123 12.93 -12.26 -12.73
C ARG A 123 11.78 -13.22 -13.06
N LEU A 124 10.73 -12.70 -13.69
CA LEU A 124 9.57 -13.50 -14.09
C LEU A 124 9.92 -14.51 -15.19
N ARG A 125 10.76 -14.14 -16.16
CA ARG A 125 11.26 -15.07 -17.20
C ARG A 125 11.98 -16.27 -16.62
N LEU A 126 12.81 -16.07 -15.60
CA LEU A 126 13.55 -17.15 -14.95
C LEU A 126 12.62 -18.14 -14.24
N GLN A 127 11.57 -17.63 -13.61
CA GLN A 127 10.57 -18.45 -12.92
C GLN A 127 9.72 -19.28 -13.89
N ALA A 128 9.36 -18.71 -15.05
CA ALA A 128 8.55 -19.39 -16.06
C ALA A 128 9.29 -20.53 -16.81
N GLY A 129 10.63 -20.55 -16.81
CA GLY A 129 11.45 -21.62 -17.39
C GLY A 129 11.82 -22.74 -16.41
N SER A 130 11.28 -22.70 -15.18
CA SER A 130 11.55 -23.64 -14.09
C SER A 130 10.40 -24.64 -13.87
N SER A 131 9.53 -24.81 -14.87
CA SER A 131 8.33 -25.68 -14.83
C SER A 131 8.40 -26.79 -15.86
#